data_AF-A0A2D8XFJ1-F1
#
_entry.id   AF-A0A2D8XFJ1-F1
#
_cell.length_a   1.000
_cell.length_b   1.000
_cell.length_c   1.000
_cell.angle_alpha   90.00
_cell.angle_beta   90.00
_cell.angle_gamma   90.00
#
_symmetry.space_group_name_H-M   'P 1'
#
loop_
_entity.id
_entity.type
_entity.pdbx_description
1 polymer ?
#
loop_
_entity_poly.entity_id
_entity_poly.type
_entity_poly.pdbx_seq_one_letter_code
_entity_poly.pdbx_strand_id
1 'polypeptide(L)'
;MTEEGQPRLQVRTQFDTNRIHIQGVGEPTVNRKYGIALELRAPPALTEWLSEQEPTLPSPASGSVLYAPMSVLSYVEHEGSVQILIEGEELNHPKGAMLDVKDDSTAVSTLISFVKESKSGLVLEGGELFSTEEE
;
A
#
# COMPACT_ATOMS: atom_id res chain seq x y z
N MET A 1 2.41 15.90 -9.78
CA MET A 1 1.32 15.97 -8.79
C MET A 1 0.02 15.73 -9.54
N THR A 2 -0.77 14.72 -9.17
CA THR A 2 -2.10 14.53 -9.77
C THR A 2 -3.08 15.55 -9.19
N GLU A 3 -4.12 15.94 -9.92
CA GLU A 3 -5.20 16.81 -9.39
C GLU A 3 -5.84 16.23 -8.12
N GLU A 4 -5.69 14.91 -7.92
CA GLU A 4 -6.29 14.10 -6.85
C GLU A 4 -5.38 13.94 -5.61
N GLY A 5 -4.19 14.55 -5.61
CA GLY A 5 -3.29 14.65 -4.45
C GLY A 5 -1.86 14.13 -4.68
N GLN A 6 -1.13 14.01 -3.56
CA GLN A 6 0.26 13.53 -3.56
C GLN A 6 0.31 12.01 -3.77
N PRO A 7 1.27 11.51 -4.57
CA PRO A 7 1.41 10.08 -4.80
C PRO A 7 1.65 9.30 -3.51
N ARG A 8 0.86 8.26 -3.27
CA ARG A 8 0.90 7.46 -2.03
C ARG A 8 0.09 6.18 -2.18
N LEU A 9 0.36 5.21 -1.31
CA LEU A 9 -0.52 4.07 -1.09
C LEU A 9 -1.25 4.26 0.24
N GLN A 10 -2.49 3.80 0.30
CA GLN A 10 -3.31 3.91 1.48
C GLN A 10 -4.30 2.74 1.59
N VAL A 11 -4.58 2.28 2.80
CA VAL A 11 -5.51 1.17 3.08
C VAL A 11 -6.66 1.65 3.96
N ARG A 12 -7.88 1.23 3.63
CA ARG A 12 -9.08 1.67 4.36
C ARG A 12 -9.12 1.02 5.74
N THR A 13 -9.28 1.82 6.80
CA THR A 13 -9.26 1.31 8.18
C THR A 13 -10.48 0.43 8.47
N GLN A 14 -11.66 0.84 8.02
CA GLN A 14 -12.91 0.09 8.17
C GLN A 14 -13.48 -0.32 6.81
N PHE A 15 -13.41 -1.62 6.48
CA PHE A 15 -13.86 -2.16 5.21
C PHE A 15 -14.71 -3.43 5.33
N ASP A 16 -14.09 -4.60 5.45
CA ASP A 16 -14.76 -5.90 5.51
C ASP A 16 -13.89 -6.90 6.30
N THR A 17 -14.50 -7.94 6.84
CA THR A 17 -13.77 -9.01 7.53
C THR A 17 -13.05 -9.89 6.50
N ASN A 18 -11.75 -10.15 6.71
CA ASN A 18 -10.86 -10.92 5.83
C ASN A 18 -10.46 -10.25 4.49
N ARG A 19 -10.81 -8.98 4.29
CA ARG A 19 -10.39 -8.22 3.10
C ARG A 19 -9.93 -6.84 3.48
N ILE A 20 -8.90 -6.37 2.80
CA ILE A 20 -8.44 -4.99 2.87
C ILE A 20 -8.72 -4.29 1.54
N HIS A 21 -9.11 -3.03 1.62
CA HIS A 21 -9.32 -2.18 0.46
C HIS A 21 -8.16 -1.19 0.34
N ILE A 22 -7.41 -1.30 -0.75
CA ILE A 22 -6.21 -0.51 -1.02
C ILE A 22 -6.51 0.50 -2.11
N GLN A 23 -5.96 1.70 -1.94
CA GLN A 23 -5.91 2.73 -2.97
C GLN A 23 -4.48 3.18 -3.19
N GLY A 24 -4.11 3.35 -4.45
CA GLY A 24 -2.90 4.06 -4.84
C GLY A 24 -3.29 5.34 -5.54
N VAL A 25 -2.79 6.47 -5.04
CA VAL A 25 -2.91 7.78 -5.68
C VAL A 25 -1.63 8.03 -6.47
N GLY A 26 -1.75 8.40 -7.73
CA GLY A 26 -0.61 8.66 -8.61
C GLY A 26 -0.84 8.19 -10.03
N GLU A 27 0.13 8.49 -10.90
CA GLU A 27 0.21 7.94 -12.25
C GLU A 27 1.05 6.67 -12.24
N PRO A 28 0.76 5.67 -13.10
CA PRO A 28 -0.32 5.65 -14.09
C PRO A 28 -1.70 5.47 -13.46
N THR A 29 -2.74 5.91 -14.16
CA THR A 29 -4.12 5.52 -13.78
C THR A 29 -4.40 4.11 -14.27
N VAL A 30 -4.85 3.24 -13.36
CA VAL A 30 -5.08 1.81 -13.64
C VAL A 30 -6.57 1.54 -13.82
N ASN A 31 -7.37 1.83 -12.80
CA ASN A 31 -8.82 1.62 -12.81
C ASN A 31 -9.60 2.72 -12.10
N ARG A 32 -8.91 3.78 -11.67
CA ARG A 32 -9.48 4.97 -11.04
C ARG A 32 -8.81 6.21 -11.63
N LYS A 33 -9.54 7.32 -11.69
CA LYS A 33 -9.01 8.61 -12.18
C LYS A 33 -7.80 9.09 -11.37
N TYR A 34 -7.72 8.70 -10.10
CA TYR A 34 -6.62 9.04 -9.21
C TYR A 34 -5.47 8.01 -9.19
N GLY A 35 -5.58 6.88 -9.90
CA GLY A 35 -4.59 5.80 -9.84
C GLY A 35 -5.26 4.43 -9.83
N ILE A 36 -5.21 3.76 -8.69
CA ILE A 36 -5.68 2.38 -8.52
C ILE A 36 -6.56 2.21 -7.28
N ALA A 37 -7.55 1.32 -7.36
CA ALA A 37 -8.22 0.76 -6.20
C ALA A 37 -8.41 -0.75 -6.36
N LEU A 38 -8.11 -1.51 -5.32
CA LEU A 38 -8.19 -2.98 -5.33
C LEU A 38 -8.51 -3.52 -3.95
N GLU A 39 -8.86 -4.81 -3.91
CA GLU A 39 -9.10 -5.54 -2.69
C GLU A 39 -8.15 -6.74 -2.61
N LEU A 40 -7.56 -6.95 -1.44
CA LEU A 40 -6.74 -8.13 -1.15
C LEU A 40 -7.37 -8.92 -0.01
N ARG A 41 -7.16 -10.23 -0.02
CA ARG A 41 -7.45 -11.07 1.15
C ARG A 41 -6.45 -10.77 2.25
N ALA A 42 -6.94 -10.72 3.48
CA ALA A 42 -6.15 -10.49 4.67
C ALA A 42 -6.60 -11.45 5.79
N PRO A 43 -5.72 -11.82 6.73
CA PRO A 43 -6.13 -12.54 7.93
C PRO A 43 -7.16 -11.72 8.73
N PRO A 44 -8.16 -12.36 9.38
CA PRO A 44 -9.15 -11.64 10.16
C PRO A 44 -8.54 -10.78 11.27
N ALA A 45 -7.50 -11.28 11.94
CA ALA A 45 -6.74 -10.53 12.95
C ALA A 45 -6.15 -9.21 12.40
N LEU A 46 -5.71 -9.19 11.13
CA LEU A 46 -5.23 -7.97 10.49
C LEU A 46 -6.39 -6.99 10.25
N THR A 47 -7.54 -7.48 9.78
CA THR A 47 -8.71 -6.61 9.52
C THR A 47 -9.34 -6.08 10.80
N GLU A 48 -9.29 -6.86 11.89
CA GLU A 48 -9.71 -6.44 13.23
C GLU A 48 -8.80 -5.33 13.75
N TRP A 49 -7.47 -5.58 13.78
CA TRP A 49 -6.48 -4.56 14.16
C TRP A 49 -6.59 -3.29 13.32
N LEU A 50 -6.79 -3.42 12.00
CA LEU A 50 -6.89 -2.29 11.09
C LEU A 50 -8.12 -1.41 11.38
N SER A 51 -9.20 -2.02 11.88
CA SER A 51 -10.43 -1.29 12.26
C SER A 51 -10.28 -0.43 13.51
N GLU A 52 -9.27 -0.72 14.33
CA GLU A 52 -8.92 0.01 15.54
C GLU A 52 -7.99 1.20 15.24
N GLN A 53 -7.39 1.26 14.04
CA GLN A 53 -6.46 2.32 13.67
C GLN A 53 -7.18 3.63 13.36
N GLU A 54 -6.61 4.74 13.81
CA GLU A 54 -7.09 6.08 13.45
C GLU A 54 -6.77 6.39 11.98
N PRO A 55 -7.76 6.70 11.13
CA PRO A 55 -7.49 7.05 9.74
C PRO A 55 -6.84 8.44 9.67
N THR A 56 -5.80 8.58 8.85
CA THR A 56 -5.03 9.82 8.69
C THR A 56 -5.09 10.38 7.27
N LEU A 57 -5.47 9.55 6.29
CA LEU A 57 -5.46 9.89 4.88
C LEU A 57 -6.88 10.03 4.31
N PRO A 58 -7.13 11.07 3.49
CA PRO A 58 -8.40 11.25 2.81
C PRO A 58 -8.55 10.29 1.63
N SER A 59 -9.78 9.85 1.39
CA SER A 59 -10.14 9.21 0.13
C SER A 59 -10.08 10.23 -1.01
N PRO A 60 -9.35 9.98 -2.11
CA PRO A 60 -9.42 10.82 -3.30
C PRO A 60 -10.83 10.86 -3.90
N ALA A 61 -11.65 9.83 -3.67
CA ALA A 61 -13.01 9.75 -4.20
C ALA A 61 -14.03 10.63 -3.46
N SER A 62 -13.86 10.87 -2.16
CA SER A 62 -14.86 11.55 -1.32
C SER A 62 -14.32 12.65 -0.42
N GLY A 63 -13.00 12.77 -0.28
CA GLY A 63 -12.33 13.67 0.66
C GLY A 63 -12.45 13.25 2.14
N SER A 64 -13.22 12.22 2.46
CA SER A 64 -13.37 11.73 3.85
C SER A 64 -12.10 11.04 4.32
N VAL A 65 -11.67 11.34 5.55
CA VAL A 65 -10.51 10.71 6.19
C VAL A 65 -10.89 9.30 6.66
N LEU A 66 -10.42 8.29 5.93
CA LEU A 66 -10.87 6.89 6.07
C LEU A 66 -9.72 5.87 5.93
N TYR A 67 -8.51 6.33 5.65
CA TYR A 67 -7.40 5.47 5.26
C TYR A 67 -6.19 5.65 6.17
N ALA A 68 -5.46 4.57 6.40
CA ALA A 68 -4.14 4.56 7.00
C ALA A 68 -3.05 4.55 5.90
N PRO A 69 -1.84 5.06 6.18
CA PRO A 69 -0.72 4.97 5.25
C PRO A 69 -0.30 3.52 5.08
N MET A 70 0.19 3.18 3.90
CA MET A 70 0.82 1.89 3.67
C MET A 70 1.98 2.04 2.70
N SER A 71 2.90 1.07 2.76
CA SER A 71 4.06 0.96 1.88
C SER A 71 4.17 -0.46 1.36
N VAL A 72 4.79 -0.61 0.20
CA VAL A 72 5.13 -1.90 -0.39
C VAL A 72 6.64 -2.06 -0.34
N LEU A 73 7.09 -3.09 0.37
CA LEU A 73 8.49 -3.41 0.57
C LEU A 73 8.90 -4.51 -0.39
N SER A 74 10.01 -4.31 -1.09
CA SER A 74 10.64 -5.32 -1.94
C SER A 74 12.07 -5.52 -1.48
N TYR A 75 12.44 -6.77 -1.19
CA TYR A 75 13.77 -7.12 -0.71
C TYR A 75 14.63 -7.58 -1.89
N VAL A 76 15.82 -6.98 -2.04
CA VAL A 76 16.75 -7.32 -3.13
C VAL A 76 17.25 -8.77 -3.00
N GLU A 77 17.46 -9.25 -1.77
CA GLU A 77 17.95 -10.61 -1.49
C GLU A 77 16.89 -11.71 -1.68
N HIS A 78 15.61 -11.32 -1.78
CA HIS A 78 14.48 -12.23 -1.98
C HIS A 78 13.69 -11.81 -3.22
N GLU A 79 14.29 -11.98 -4.40
CA GLU A 79 13.64 -11.71 -5.68
C GLU A 79 12.27 -12.41 -5.76
N GLY A 80 11.20 -11.61 -5.87
CA GLY A 80 9.83 -12.07 -5.98
C GLY A 80 9.00 -12.04 -4.69
N SER A 81 9.61 -11.78 -3.53
CA SER A 81 8.90 -11.59 -2.27
C SER A 81 8.59 -10.12 -2.03
N VAL A 82 7.30 -9.80 -1.93
CA VAL A 82 6.81 -8.45 -1.62
C VAL A 82 6.04 -8.49 -0.33
N GLN A 83 6.27 -7.50 0.53
CA GLN A 83 5.54 -7.30 1.76
C GLN A 83 4.77 -5.99 1.72
N ILE A 84 3.61 -5.96 2.36
CA ILE A 84 2.87 -4.74 2.63
C ILE A 84 3.13 -4.35 4.08
N LEU A 85 3.58 -3.13 4.30
CA LEU A 85 3.59 -2.49 5.60
C LEU A 85 2.39 -1.55 5.69
N ILE A 86 1.48 -1.82 6.62
CA ILE A 86 0.41 -0.89 7.01
C ILE A 86 0.89 -0.13 8.23
N GLU A 87 0.94 1.19 8.13
CA GLU A 87 1.42 2.05 9.21
C GLU A 87 0.32 2.24 10.26
N GLY A 88 0.70 2.13 11.53
CA GLY A 88 -0.22 2.24 12.66
C GLY A 88 0.43 1.82 13.98
N GLU A 89 -0.39 1.46 14.95
CA GLU A 89 0.06 0.88 16.23
C GLU A 89 0.70 -0.50 16.02
N GLU A 90 1.69 -0.87 16.82
CA GLU A 90 2.40 -2.14 16.66
C GLU A 90 1.46 -3.36 16.72
N LEU A 91 1.50 -4.21 15.67
CA LEU A 91 0.86 -5.52 15.64
C LEU A 91 1.89 -6.65 15.57
N ASN A 92 2.64 -6.69 14.46
CA ASN A 92 3.72 -7.65 14.20
C ASN A 92 4.96 -6.96 13.62
N HIS A 93 4.95 -5.63 13.53
CA HIS A 93 6.07 -4.79 13.14
C HIS A 93 6.07 -3.51 14.00
N PRO A 94 7.23 -2.95 14.42
CA PRO A 94 7.26 -1.78 15.31
C PRO A 94 6.57 -0.52 14.75
N LYS A 95 6.27 -0.49 13.45
CA LYS A 95 5.57 0.59 12.76
C LYS A 95 4.14 0.23 12.32
N GLY A 96 3.60 -0.90 12.77
CA GLY A 96 2.25 -1.33 12.42
C GLY A 96 2.14 -2.82 12.14
N ALA A 97 1.56 -3.12 10.97
CA ALA A 97 1.34 -4.49 10.54
C ALA A 97 2.03 -4.80 9.21
N MET A 98 2.73 -5.92 9.17
CA MET A 98 3.40 -6.46 7.99
C MET A 98 2.64 -7.67 7.47
N LEU A 99 2.31 -7.66 6.19
CA LEU A 99 1.59 -8.71 5.49
C LEU A 99 2.43 -9.23 4.32
N ASP A 100 2.74 -10.52 4.35
CA ASP A 100 3.32 -11.21 3.20
C ASP A 100 2.31 -11.29 2.07
N VAL A 101 2.71 -10.84 0.88
CA VAL A 101 1.88 -10.90 -0.32
C VAL A 101 2.56 -11.77 -1.35
N LYS A 102 1.87 -12.81 -1.78
CA LYS A 102 2.32 -13.66 -2.89
C LYS A 102 1.76 -13.12 -4.19
N ASP A 103 2.57 -13.15 -5.24
CA ASP A 103 2.18 -12.77 -6.61
C ASP A 103 1.29 -13.84 -7.28
N ASP A 104 0.49 -14.58 -6.51
CA ASP A 104 -0.39 -15.64 -7.02
C ASP A 104 -1.77 -15.11 -7.40
N SER A 105 -2.06 -13.83 -7.14
CA SER A 105 -3.31 -13.19 -7.52
C SER A 105 -3.08 -11.95 -8.38
N THR A 106 -3.92 -11.78 -9.40
CA THR A 106 -3.89 -10.64 -10.32
C THR A 106 -3.92 -9.29 -9.61
N ALA A 107 -4.61 -9.20 -8.47
CA ALA A 107 -4.68 -7.98 -7.67
C ALA A 107 -3.30 -7.59 -7.10
N VAL A 108 -2.51 -8.56 -6.66
CA VAL A 108 -1.16 -8.35 -6.13
C VAL A 108 -0.20 -7.97 -7.26
N SER A 109 -0.26 -8.66 -8.40
CA SER A 109 0.54 -8.30 -9.58
C SER A 109 0.25 -6.87 -10.03
N THR A 110 -1.03 -6.49 -10.05
CA THR A 110 -1.45 -5.13 -10.44
C THR A 110 -0.96 -4.07 -9.44
N LEU A 111 -1.01 -4.37 -8.14
CA LEU A 111 -0.47 -3.49 -7.10
C LEU A 111 1.04 -3.29 -7.30
N ILE A 112 1.80 -4.38 -7.48
CA ILE A 112 3.24 -4.34 -7.67
C ILE A 112 3.60 -3.55 -8.93
N SER A 113 2.92 -3.78 -10.06
CA SER A 113 3.12 -3.03 -11.29
C SER A 113 2.84 -1.54 -11.10
N PHE A 114 1.72 -1.19 -10.46
CA PHE A 114 1.40 0.21 -10.16
C PHE A 114 2.50 0.87 -9.33
N VAL A 115 2.98 0.21 -8.28
CA VAL A 115 4.01 0.75 -7.38
C VAL A 115 5.34 0.94 -8.11
N LYS A 116 5.75 -0.01 -8.96
CA LYS A 116 6.97 0.09 -9.77
C LYS A 116 6.92 1.25 -10.76
N GLU A 117 5.78 1.48 -11.39
CA GLU A 117 5.62 2.56 -12.38
C GLU A 117 5.41 3.93 -11.73
N SER A 118 4.67 3.99 -10.63
CA SER A 118 4.32 5.24 -9.96
C SER A 118 5.40 5.78 -9.02
N LYS A 119 6.46 5.00 -8.75
CA LYS A 119 7.43 5.25 -7.66
C LYS A 119 6.77 5.52 -6.30
N SER A 120 5.49 5.20 -6.14
CA SER A 120 4.69 5.55 -4.97
C SER A 120 4.78 4.41 -3.96
N GLY A 121 5.51 4.63 -2.88
CA GLY A 121 5.55 3.69 -1.76
C GLY A 121 6.38 2.42 -1.97
N LEU A 122 7.22 2.35 -3.00
CA LEU A 122 8.25 1.31 -3.09
C LEU A 122 9.43 1.71 -2.21
N VAL A 123 9.61 1.01 -1.09
CA VAL A 123 10.84 1.13 -0.30
C VAL A 123 11.71 -0.07 -0.65
N LEU A 124 12.85 0.22 -1.29
CA LEU A 124 13.93 -0.73 -1.45
C LEU A 124 14.71 -0.74 -0.14
N GLU A 125 14.41 -1.68 0.74
CA GLU A 125 15.29 -1.93 1.89
C GLU A 125 16.54 -2.64 1.35
N GLY A 126 17.55 -1.83 1.07
CA GLY A 126 18.84 -2.30 0.63
C GLY A 126 19.61 -2.94 1.79
N GLY A 127 20.32 -4.02 1.48
CA GLY A 127 21.76 -3.84 1.54
C GLY A 127 22.15 -2.79 0.50
N GLU A 128 22.23 -1.52 0.92
CA GLU A 128 22.64 -0.33 0.15
C GLU A 128 21.62 0.31 -0.82
N LEU A 129 21.29 1.57 -0.50
CA LEU A 129 20.48 2.50 -1.28
C LEU A 129 21.17 2.87 -2.59
N PHE A 130 20.54 2.62 -3.73
CA PHE A 130 20.86 3.37 -4.96
C PHE A 130 19.95 4.60 -5.05
N SER A 131 20.51 5.77 -4.74
CA SER A 131 19.94 7.06 -5.11
C SER A 131 20.01 7.23 -6.63
N THR A 132 18.89 7.46 -7.30
CA THR A 132 18.91 8.00 -8.67
C THR A 132 18.84 9.53 -8.61
N GLU A 133 19.98 10.12 -8.31
CA GLU A 133 20.50 11.42 -8.77
C GLU A 133 21.95 11.08 -9.18
N GLU A 134 22.55 11.34 -10.35
CA GLU A 134 22.33 12.13 -11.57
C GLU A 134 22.90 11.26 -12.74
N GLU A 135 22.51 11.39 -14.02
CA GLU A 135 22.80 12.47 -15.00
C GLU A 135 21.64 12.69 -15.98
#